data_AF-F7V723-F1
#
_entry.id   AF-F7V723-F1
#
_cell.length_a   1.000
_cell.length_b   1.000
_cell.length_c   1.000
_cell.angle_alpha   90.00
_cell.angle_beta   90.00
_cell.angle_gamma   90.00
#
_symmetry.space_group_name_H-M   'P 1'
#
loop_
_entity.id
_entity.type
_entity.pdbx_description
1 polymer ?
#
loop_
_entity_poly.entity_id
_entity_poly.type
_entity_poly.pdbx_seq_one_letter_code
_entity_poly.pdbx_strand_id
1 'polypeptide(L)' 'MSWNYIFLRPTKKLEKEILKRGYEWVAHSHIDFGKLVASKDDRETLKVLGQYKSIIIGPTGKEIIFYQSEFD' A
#
# COMPACT_ATOMS: atom_id res chain seq x y z
N MET A 1 18.10 13.75 -1.03
CA MET A 1 17.72 12.32 -1.04
C MET A 1 16.44 12.19 -1.83
N SER A 2 16.45 11.40 -2.89
CA SER A 2 15.30 11.21 -3.79
C SER A 2 14.55 9.96 -3.36
N TRP A 3 13.32 10.11 -2.89
CA TRP A 3 12.45 8.98 -2.58
C TRP A 3 11.74 8.55 -3.86
N ASN A 4 11.87 7.27 -4.24
CA ASN A 4 11.15 6.69 -5.37
C ASN A 4 9.87 6.04 -4.84
N TYR A 5 8.71 6.58 -5.25
CA TYR A 5 7.40 6.08 -4.84
C TYR A 5 6.81 5.15 -5.91
N ILE A 6 6.14 4.08 -5.49
CA ILE A 6 5.45 3.14 -6.37
C ILE A 6 3.95 3.15 -6.02
N PHE A 7 3.10 3.47 -7.00
CA PHE A 7 1.65 3.55 -6.89
C PHE A 7 0.97 2.46 -7.73
N LEU A 8 0.93 1.22 -7.25
CA LEU A 8 0.28 0.11 -7.97
C LEU A 8 -0.28 -0.90 -6.97
N ARG A 9 -1.32 -1.64 -7.38
CA ARG A 9 -1.79 -2.81 -6.64
C ARG A 9 -0.65 -3.86 -6.63
N PRO A 10 -0.19 -4.30 -5.45
CA PRO A 10 1.00 -5.12 -5.35
C PRO A 10 0.75 -6.50 -5.98
N THR A 11 1.62 -6.85 -6.93
CA THR A 11 1.77 -8.23 -7.41
C THR A 11 2.97 -8.85 -6.71
N LYS A 12 3.04 -10.19 -6.62
CA LYS A 12 4.22 -10.89 -6.06
C LYS A 12 5.55 -10.49 -6.71
N LYS A 13 5.53 -10.07 -7.98
CA LYS A 13 6.72 -9.55 -8.68
C LYS A 13 7.10 -8.16 -8.16
N LEU A 14 6.12 -7.29 -7.95
CA LEU A 14 6.33 -5.93 -7.44
C LEU A 14 6.84 -5.95 -6.00
N GLU A 15 6.26 -6.79 -5.13
CA GLU A 15 6.72 -6.98 -3.74
C GLU A 15 8.21 -7.35 -3.69
N LYS A 16 8.64 -8.29 -4.55
CA LYS A 16 10.05 -8.68 -4.65
C LYS A 16 10.96 -7.53 -5.10
N GLU A 17 10.51 -6.71 -6.05
CA GLU A 17 11.30 -5.55 -6.48
C GLU A 17 11.37 -4.47 -5.40
N ILE A 18 10.28 -4.23 -4.66
CA ILE A 18 10.25 -3.30 -3.52
C ILE A 18 11.27 -3.75 -2.48
N LEU A 19 11.24 -5.02 -2.06
CA LEU A 19 12.19 -5.59 -1.11
C LEU A 19 13.63 -5.53 -1.62
N LYS A 20 13.87 -5.97 -2.87
CA LYS A 20 15.22 -6.03 -3.46
C LYS A 20 15.87 -4.65 -3.57
N ARG A 21 15.07 -3.60 -3.83
CA ARG A 21 15.57 -2.24 -4.04
C ARG A 21 15.47 -1.37 -2.79
N GLY A 22 14.93 -1.89 -1.69
CA GLY A 22 14.73 -1.13 -0.46
C GLY A 22 13.74 0.01 -0.63
N TYR A 23 12.72 -0.17 -1.48
CA TYR A 23 11.66 0.81 -1.65
C TYR A 23 10.62 0.69 -0.53
N GLU A 24 9.88 1.78 -0.33
CA GLU A 24 8.73 1.82 0.56
C GLU A 24 7.45 1.87 -0.27
N TRP A 25 6.50 1.01 0.06
CA TRP A 25 5.16 1.03 -0.52
C TRP A 25 4.29 2.06 0.18
N VAL A 26 4.39 3.30 -0.27
CA VAL A 26 3.78 4.46 0.40
C VAL A 26 2.28 4.59 0.13
N ALA A 27 1.83 4.23 -1.07
CA ALA A 27 0.43 4.32 -1.41
C ALA A 27 0.02 3.37 -2.55
N HIS A 28 -1.27 3.06 -2.60
CA HIS A 28 -1.91 2.43 -3.74
C HIS A 28 -3.32 2.98 -3.98
N SER A 29 -3.87 2.70 -5.16
CA SER A 29 -5.18 3.21 -5.53
C SER A 29 -6.22 2.10 -5.65
N HIS A 30 -7.40 2.38 -5.12
CA HIS A 30 -8.62 1.62 -5.29
C HIS A 30 -9.47 2.36 -6.32
N ILE A 31 -9.62 1.78 -7.52
CA ILE A 31 -10.35 2.41 -8.63
C ILE A 31 -11.87 2.20 -8.53
N ASP A 32 -12.33 1.43 -7.55
CA ASP A 32 -13.72 1.29 -7.23
C ASP A 32 -14.23 2.56 -6.52
N PHE A 33 -15.39 3.06 -6.94
CA PHE A 33 -16.11 4.14 -6.26
C PHE A 33 -16.75 3.68 -4.93
N GLY A 34 -16.32 2.53 -4.41
CA GLY A 34 -16.77 1.92 -3.17
C GLY A 34 -16.20 2.62 -1.94
N LYS A 35 -16.44 2.01 -0.78
CA LYS A 35 -15.86 2.47 0.49
C LYS A 35 -14.35 2.27 0.44
N LEU A 36 -13.59 3.35 0.54
CA LEU A 36 -12.15 3.30 0.76
C LEU A 36 -11.86 2.58 2.09
N VAL A 37 -11.40 1.35 1.98
CA VAL A 37 -11.02 0.49 3.11
C VAL A 37 -9.90 -0.44 2.65
N ALA A 38 -8.95 -0.69 3.55
CA ALA A 38 -7.91 -1.67 3.29
C ALA A 38 -8.49 -3.09 3.31
N SER A 39 -8.11 -3.85 2.29
CA SER A 39 -8.40 -5.28 2.22
C SER A 39 -7.44 -6.08 3.12
N LYS A 40 -7.76 -7.35 3.35
CA LYS A 40 -6.86 -8.30 4.03
C LYS A 40 -5.52 -8.41 3.29
N ASP A 41 -5.57 -8.42 1.95
CA ASP A 41 -4.39 -8.53 1.10
C ASP A 41 -3.46 -7.33 1.27
N ASP A 42 -4.00 -6.10 1.35
CA ASP A 42 -3.18 -4.89 1.57
C ASP A 42 -2.39 -4.97 2.88
N ARG A 43 -3.02 -5.50 3.94
CA ARG A 43 -2.40 -5.71 5.25
C ARG A 43 -1.35 -6.81 5.21
N GLU A 44 -1.60 -7.88 4.45
CA GLU A 44 -0.64 -8.95 4.23
C GLU A 44 0.57 -8.45 3.44
N THR A 45 0.39 -7.61 2.42
CA THR A 45 1.51 -6.97 1.72
C THR A 45 2.33 -6.11 2.67
N LEU A 46 1.72 -5.30 3.55
CA LEU A 46 2.47 -4.57 4.58
C LEU A 46 3.30 -5.49 5.49
N LYS A 47 2.75 -6.64 5.89
CA LYS A 47 3.49 -7.67 6.64
C LYS A 47 4.68 -8.21 5.87
N VAL A 48 4.51 -8.54 4.59
CA VAL A 48 5.58 -9.06 3.72
C VAL A 48 6.68 -8.01 3.51
N LEU A 49 6.29 -6.75 3.40
CA LEU A 49 7.22 -5.62 3.21
C LEU A 49 7.87 -5.14 4.51
N GLY A 50 7.43 -5.65 5.68
CA GLY A 50 7.91 -5.17 6.99
C GLY A 50 7.50 -3.72 7.29
N GLN A 51 6.42 -3.24 6.66
CA GLN A 51 5.92 -1.89 6.80
C GLN A 51 4.73 -1.83 7.77
N TYR A 52 4.64 -0.75 8.54
CA TYR A 52 3.57 -0.58 9.53
C TYR A 52 2.28 0.01 8.94
N LYS A 53 2.41 0.90 7.94
CA LYS A 53 1.28 1.62 7.34
C LYS A 53 1.51 1.92 5.86
N SER A 54 0.43 2.25 5.17
CA SER A 54 0.43 2.82 3.82
C SER A 54 -0.86 3.60 3.58
N ILE A 55 -1.03 4.18 2.39
CA ILE A 55 -2.13 5.06 2.04
C ILE A 55 -2.95 4.45 0.90
N ILE A 56 -4.28 4.48 1.02
CA ILE A 56 -5.18 4.21 -0.10
C ILE A 56 -5.68 5.53 -0.65
N ILE A 57 -5.48 5.73 -1.95
CA ILE A 57 -5.93 6.91 -2.69
C ILE A 57 -7.10 6.51 -3.58
N GLY A 58 -8.28 7.06 -3.31
CA GLY A 58 -9.48 6.83 -4.11
C GLY A 58 -9.55 7.70 -5.36
N PRO A 59 -10.53 7.45 -6.25
CA PRO A 59 -10.65 8.13 -7.54
C PRO A 59 -10.98 9.63 -7.42
N THR A 60 -11.52 10.07 -6.28
CA THR A 60 -11.79 11.48 -5.99
C THR A 60 -10.61 12.20 -5.32
N GLY A 61 -9.47 11.53 -5.17
CA GLY A 61 -8.33 12.05 -4.41
C GLY A 61 -8.50 11.93 -2.89
N LYS A 62 -9.56 11.26 -2.41
CA LYS A 62 -9.72 10.98 -0.98
C LYS A 62 -8.66 9.95 -0.55
N GLU A 63 -7.93 10.28 0.50
CA GLU A 63 -6.90 9.44 1.07
C GLU A 63 -7.34 8.83 2.40
N ILE A 64 -6.96 7.58 2.64
CA ILE A 64 -7.04 6.96 3.96
C ILE A 64 -5.70 6.32 4.31
N ILE A 65 -5.28 6.48 5.57
CA ILE A 65 -4.15 5.72 6.10
C ILE A 65 -4.69 4.39 6.60
N PHE A 66 -3.99 3.30 6.30
CA PHE A 66 -4.27 2.01 6.87
C PHE A 66 -3.01 1.41 7.48
N TYR A 67 -3.25 0.57 8.49
CA TYR A 67 -2.21 -0.08 9.26
C TYR A 67 -2.17 -1.57 8.97
N GLN A 68 -1.01 -2.17 9.19
CA GLN A 68 -0.78 -3.61 9.12
C GLN A 68 -1.74 -4.41 10.03
N SER A 69 -2.19 -3.79 11.13
CA SER A 69 -3.07 -4.29 12.17
C SER A 69 -4.48 -3.68 12.08
N GLU A 70 -5.53 -4.45 12.36
CA GLU A 70 -6.93 -3.95 12.44
C GLU A 70 -7.23 -3.22 13.75
N PHE A 71 -6.35 -3.34 14.76
CA PHE A 71 -6.66 -3.02 16.15
C PHE A 71 -5.67 -2.04 16.81
N ASP A 72 -5.00 -1.20 16.03
CA ASP A 72 -4.15 -0.15 16.58
C ASP A 72 -4.92 1.16 16.85
#